data_AF-A0A920PAI5-F1
#
_entry.id   AF-A0A920PAI5-F1
#
_cell.length_a   1.000
_cell.length_b   1.000
_cell.length_c   1.000
_cell.angle_alpha   90.00
_cell.angle_beta   90.00
_cell.angle_gamma   90.00
#
_symmetry.space_group_name_H-M   'P 1'
#
loop_
_entity.id
_entity.type
_entity.pdbx_description
1 polymer ?
#
loop_
_entity_poly.entity_id
_entity_poly.type
_entity_poly.pdbx_seq_one_letter_code
_entity_poly.pdbx_strand_id
1 'polypeptide(L)'
;MAYKERYYDDETNLISTVVDQLVAGKVIGWFQGRGEWGPRALGNRSIIADPRTNTIKDTINEKIKFREPFRPFAPSVLAEAADQYFDLADLNQSMASNFMLMVVPGAGCQTTGDSRSLPSRYFKNPDSG
;
A
#
# COMPACT_ATOMS: atom_id res chain seq x y z
N MET A 1 -22.36 15.61 12.79
CA MET A 1 -20.92 15.59 12.44
C MET A 1 -20.69 16.67 11.40
N ALA A 2 -19.93 17.71 11.73
CA ALA A 2 -19.48 18.68 10.73
C ALA A 2 -18.25 18.09 10.03
N TYR A 3 -18.31 17.90 8.71
CA TYR A 3 -17.10 17.60 7.94
C TYR A 3 -16.37 18.93 7.71
N LYS A 4 -15.04 18.92 7.86
CA LYS A 4 -14.21 20.08 7.56
C LYS A 4 -13.62 19.87 6.17
N GLU A 5 -14.08 20.66 5.21
CA GLU A 5 -13.49 20.70 3.89
C GLU A 5 -12.28 21.65 3.86
N ARG A 6 -11.30 21.31 3.03
CA ARG A 6 -10.15 22.15 2.76
C ARG A 6 -9.78 21.98 1.29
N TYR A 7 -9.67 23.09 0.59
CA TYR A 7 -9.23 23.14 -0.80
C TYR A 7 -7.76 23.51 -0.85
N TYR A 8 -7.05 22.98 -1.84
CA TYR A 8 -5.65 23.29 -2.11
C TYR A 8 -5.53 23.73 -3.56
N ASP A 9 -4.87 24.85 -3.79
CA ASP A 9 -4.66 25.40 -5.14
C ASP A 9 -3.49 24.75 -5.87
N ASP A 10 -2.64 24.05 -5.11
CA ASP A 10 -1.43 23.39 -5.60
C ASP A 10 -1.35 21.95 -5.06
N GLU A 11 -0.99 21.04 -5.95
CA GLU A 11 -0.89 19.61 -5.69
C GLU A 11 0.23 19.30 -4.67
N THR A 12 1.34 20.04 -4.70
CA THR A 12 2.45 19.84 -3.77
C THR A 12 1.99 20.05 -2.32
N ASN A 13 1.19 21.08 -2.07
CA ASN A 13 0.64 21.36 -0.75
C ASN A 13 -0.38 20.31 -0.29
N LEU A 14 -1.20 19.80 -1.22
CA LEU A 14 -2.11 18.69 -0.95
C LEU A 14 -1.33 17.44 -0.53
N ILE A 15 -0.34 17.04 -1.34
CA ILE A 15 0.50 15.86 -1.08
C ILE A 15 1.24 16.02 0.24
N SER A 16 1.87 17.17 0.49
CA SER A 16 2.57 17.44 1.75
C SER A 16 1.65 17.27 2.96
N THR A 17 0.43 17.81 2.89
CA THR A 17 -0.52 17.67 4.00
C THR A 17 -0.95 16.22 4.19
N VAL A 18 -1.16 15.48 3.10
CA VAL A 18 -1.53 14.06 3.15
C VAL A 18 -0.39 13.24 3.77
N VAL A 19 0.86 13.51 3.40
CA VAL A 19 2.04 12.87 4.01
C VAL A 19 2.07 13.14 5.51
N ASP A 20 1.88 14.38 5.95
CA ASP A 20 1.85 14.72 7.38
C ASP A 20 0.75 13.95 8.14
N GLN A 21 -0.44 13.81 7.54
CA GLN A 21 -1.52 13.04 8.13
C GLN A 21 -1.20 11.54 8.20
N LEU A 22 -0.56 10.98 7.16
CA LEU A 22 -0.13 9.59 7.14
C LEU A 22 0.93 9.32 8.22
N VAL A 23 1.92 10.18 8.35
CA VAL A 23 2.96 10.12 9.40
C VAL A 23 2.34 10.26 10.79
N ALA A 24 1.26 11.04 10.93
CA ALA A 24 0.48 11.14 12.16
C ALA A 24 -0.43 9.91 12.44
N GLY A 25 -0.32 8.85 11.64
CA GLY A 25 -1.07 7.60 11.81
C GLY A 25 -2.54 7.67 11.38
N LYS A 26 -2.92 8.67 10.57
CA LYS A 26 -4.26 8.75 10.01
C LYS A 26 -4.39 7.82 8.81
N VAL A 27 -5.62 7.35 8.60
CA VAL A 27 -5.98 6.60 7.40
C VAL A 27 -6.67 7.54 6.43
N ILE A 28 -6.22 7.55 5.18
CA ILE A 28 -6.70 8.47 4.15
C ILE A 28 -7.42 7.68 3.06
N GLY A 29 -8.64 8.11 2.72
CA GLY A 29 -9.30 7.71 1.48
C GLY A 29 -8.75 8.57 0.34
N TRP A 30 -8.10 7.93 -0.62
CA TRP A 30 -7.42 8.58 -1.73
C TRP A 30 -8.17 8.32 -3.04
N PHE A 31 -8.56 9.40 -3.70
CA PHE A 31 -9.31 9.37 -4.95
C PHE A 31 -8.71 10.41 -5.89
N GLN A 32 -8.13 9.93 -7.00
CA GLN A 32 -7.56 10.80 -8.03
C GLN A 32 -7.75 10.18 -9.41
N GLY A 33 -7.65 11.01 -10.45
CA GLY A 33 -7.59 10.56 -11.84
C GLY A 33 -8.69 9.59 -12.28
N ARG A 34 -8.33 8.76 -13.28
CA ARG A 34 -9.21 7.71 -13.83
C ARG A 34 -9.30 6.54 -12.86
N GLY A 35 -10.47 5.92 -12.78
CA GLY A 35 -10.66 4.73 -11.96
C GLY A 35 -9.90 3.52 -12.53
N GLU A 36 -9.45 2.64 -11.66
CA GLU A 36 -8.87 1.36 -12.04
C GLU A 36 -9.96 0.35 -12.42
N TRP A 37 -9.60 -0.59 -13.30
CA TRP A 37 -10.47 -1.70 -13.65
C TRP A 37 -9.99 -2.97 -12.96
N GLY A 38 -10.90 -3.65 -12.25
CA GLY A 38 -10.62 -4.90 -11.53
C GLY A 38 -10.81 -4.78 -10.01
N PRO A 39 -10.54 -5.87 -9.27
CA PRO A 39 -10.83 -5.95 -7.83
C PRO A 39 -9.75 -5.31 -6.94
N ARG A 40 -8.66 -4.79 -7.53
CA ARG A 40 -7.51 -4.22 -6.81
C ARG A 40 -7.52 -2.70 -6.91
N ALA A 41 -7.24 -2.06 -5.77
CA ALA A 41 -6.96 -0.64 -5.71
C ALA A 41 -5.44 -0.45 -5.88
N LEU A 42 -5.02 0.24 -6.93
CA LEU A 42 -3.63 0.43 -7.36
C LEU A 42 -3.09 1.84 -7.10
N GLY A 43 -3.92 2.78 -6.64
CA GLY A 43 -3.49 4.14 -6.34
C GLY A 43 -4.50 5.23 -6.66
N ASN A 44 -5.51 4.98 -7.49
CA ASN A 44 -6.48 5.99 -7.90
C ASN A 44 -7.80 5.95 -7.10
N ARG A 45 -8.07 4.83 -6.42
CA ARG A 45 -9.25 4.58 -5.60
C ARG A 45 -8.86 3.75 -4.37
N SER A 46 -7.98 4.31 -3.55
CA SER A 46 -7.27 3.55 -2.52
C SER A 46 -7.58 4.06 -1.12
N ILE A 47 -7.42 3.19 -0.14
CA ILE A 47 -7.29 3.61 1.26
C ILE A 47 -5.83 3.42 1.60
N ILE A 48 -5.16 4.51 1.91
CA ILE A 48 -3.72 4.55 2.17
C ILE A 48 -3.46 4.85 3.64
N ALA A 49 -2.41 4.26 4.16
CA ALA A 49 -1.97 4.44 5.54
C ALA A 49 -0.47 4.12 5.64
N ASP A 50 0.19 4.65 6.66
CA ASP A 50 1.63 4.43 6.86
C ASP A 50 1.91 3.01 7.39
N PRO A 51 2.63 2.15 6.63
CA PRO A 51 2.90 0.77 7.02
C PRO A 51 3.92 0.64 8.15
N ARG A 52 4.64 1.71 8.55
CA ARG A 52 5.67 1.67 9.59
C ARG A 52 5.08 1.53 11.00
N THR A 53 3.80 1.85 11.16
CA THR A 53 3.13 1.83 12.47
C THR A 53 2.40 0.49 12.66
N ASN A 54 2.79 -0.27 13.69
CA ASN A 54 2.25 -1.62 13.91
C ASN A 54 0.73 -1.64 14.22
N THR A 55 0.17 -0.54 14.71
CA THR A 55 -1.26 -0.40 15.08
C THR A 55 -2.19 -0.07 13.91
N ILE A 56 -1.62 0.25 12.73
CA ILE A 56 -2.41 0.73 11.60
C ILE A 56 -3.28 -0.37 10.98
N LYS A 57 -2.76 -1.61 10.97
CA LYS A 57 -3.44 -2.79 10.42
C LYS A 57 -4.75 -3.04 11.16
N ASP A 58 -4.69 -3.03 12.49
CA ASP A 58 -5.83 -3.25 13.37
C ASP A 58 -6.83 -2.10 13.22
N THR A 59 -6.33 -0.86 13.19
CA THR A 59 -7.15 0.34 12.98
C THR A 59 -7.97 0.27 11.68
N ILE A 60 -7.36 -0.14 10.57
CA ILE A 60 -8.06 -0.26 9.28
C ILE A 60 -9.08 -1.41 9.30
N ASN A 61 -8.69 -2.57 9.83
CA ASN A 61 -9.55 -3.74 9.88
C ASN A 61 -10.79 -3.52 10.76
N GLU A 62 -10.60 -2.89 11.93
CA GLU A 62 -11.67 -2.63 12.90
C GLU A 62 -12.58 -1.47 12.51
N LYS A 63 -12.01 -0.34 12.05
CA LYS A 63 -12.78 0.91 11.91
C LYS A 63 -13.32 1.18 10.51
N ILE A 64 -12.72 0.57 9.48
CA ILE A 64 -13.01 0.95 8.09
C ILE A 64 -13.54 -0.24 7.31
N LYS A 65 -12.80 -1.35 7.31
CA LYS A 65 -13.12 -2.46 6.43
C LYS A 65 -13.99 -3.53 7.08
N PHE A 66 -14.10 -3.55 8.41
CA PHE A 66 -14.82 -4.57 9.18
C PHE A 66 -14.47 -5.98 8.69
N ARG A 67 -13.17 -6.21 8.45
CA ARG A 67 -12.63 -7.46 7.88
C ARG A 67 -11.89 -8.23 8.95
N GLU A 68 -11.76 -9.54 8.74
CA GLU A 68 -11.04 -10.39 9.67
C GLU A 68 -9.56 -9.94 9.79
N PRO A 69 -9.00 -9.89 11.01
CA PRO A 69 -7.70 -9.26 11.29
C PRO A 69 -6.52 -9.93 10.60
N PHE A 70 -6.68 -11.18 10.15
CA PHE A 70 -5.62 -11.93 9.50
C PHE A 70 -5.41 -11.55 8.03
N ARG A 71 -6.35 -10.83 7.37
CA ARG A 71 -6.20 -10.52 5.95
C ARG A 71 -4.98 -9.60 5.74
N PRO A 72 -4.00 -9.99 4.91
CA PRO A 72 -2.83 -9.17 4.67
C PRO A 72 -3.20 -7.94 3.82
N PHE A 73 -2.55 -6.81 4.12
CA PHE A 73 -2.60 -5.62 3.28
C PHE A 73 -1.46 -5.65 2.26
N ALA A 74 -1.70 -4.97 1.15
CA ALA A 74 -0.72 -4.81 0.10
C ALA A 74 -0.05 -3.43 0.23
N PRO A 75 1.27 -3.34 0.46
CA PRO A 75 1.98 -2.08 0.36
C PRO A 75 2.17 -1.71 -1.12
N SER A 76 2.68 -0.52 -1.29
CA SER A 76 2.96 0.12 -2.56
C SER A 76 4.32 0.79 -2.37
N VAL A 77 5.29 0.47 -3.21
CA VAL A 77 6.63 1.08 -3.19
C VAL A 77 6.96 1.64 -4.57
N LEU A 78 7.85 2.63 -4.60
CA LEU A 78 8.39 3.20 -5.83
C LEU A 78 9.06 2.12 -6.67
N ALA A 79 8.97 2.27 -7.99
CA ALA A 79 9.43 1.23 -8.89
C ALA A 79 10.92 0.93 -8.72
N GLU A 80 11.70 1.98 -8.48
CA GLU A 80 13.16 2.02 -8.34
C GLU A 80 13.62 1.53 -6.96
N ALA A 81 12.77 1.66 -5.95
CA ALA A 81 13.06 1.21 -4.59
C ALA A 81 12.63 -0.24 -4.34
N ALA A 82 11.96 -0.89 -5.29
CA ALA A 82 11.36 -2.20 -5.06
C ALA A 82 12.38 -3.29 -4.71
N ASP A 83 13.55 -3.31 -5.37
CA ASP A 83 14.62 -4.28 -5.08
C ASP A 83 15.17 -4.15 -3.66
N GLN A 84 14.93 -3.02 -2.97
CA GLN A 84 15.35 -2.83 -1.57
C GLN A 84 14.41 -3.53 -0.59
N TYR A 85 13.13 -3.70 -0.95
CA TYR A 85 12.09 -4.25 -0.08
C TYR A 85 11.65 -5.65 -0.50
N PHE A 86 11.93 -6.05 -1.73
CA PHE A 86 11.46 -7.30 -2.35
C PHE A 86 12.60 -8.06 -2.96
N ASP A 87 12.57 -9.39 -2.81
CA ASP A 87 13.45 -10.27 -3.58
C ASP A 87 12.84 -10.51 -4.97
N LEU A 88 13.28 -9.68 -5.93
CA LEU A 88 12.79 -9.66 -7.31
C LEU A 88 13.69 -10.43 -8.28
N ALA A 89 14.55 -11.34 -7.78
CA ALA A 89 15.56 -12.06 -8.55
C ALA A 89 15.04 -12.68 -9.86
N ASP A 90 13.75 -13.05 -9.92
CA ASP A 90 13.10 -13.64 -11.11
C ASP A 90 11.98 -12.79 -11.74
N LEU A 91 11.71 -11.57 -11.24
CA LEU A 91 10.40 -10.91 -11.43
C LEU A 91 10.43 -9.54 -12.12
N ASN A 92 11.61 -9.01 -12.43
CA ASN A 92 11.77 -7.67 -12.98
C ASN A 92 11.15 -7.43 -14.39
N GLN A 93 10.44 -8.42 -14.97
CA GLN A 93 9.82 -8.31 -16.30
C GLN A 93 8.34 -8.75 -16.38
N SER A 94 7.71 -9.17 -15.28
CA SER A 94 6.30 -9.61 -15.34
C SER A 94 5.34 -8.44 -15.15
N MET A 95 4.54 -8.13 -16.19
CA MET A 95 3.44 -7.15 -16.12
C MET A 95 2.46 -7.44 -14.97
N ALA A 96 2.37 -8.68 -14.50
CA ALA A 96 1.48 -9.07 -13.40
C ALA A 96 1.87 -8.47 -12.04
N SER A 97 3.15 -8.11 -11.85
CA SER A 97 3.62 -7.46 -10.63
C SER A 97 3.02 -6.05 -10.44
N ASN A 98 2.72 -5.34 -11.53
CA ASN A 98 2.13 -4.00 -11.51
C ASN A 98 0.67 -3.98 -11.07
N PHE A 99 -0.06 -5.10 -11.22
CA PHE A 99 -1.49 -5.20 -10.90
C PHE A 99 -1.76 -5.86 -9.55
N MET A 100 -0.74 -5.98 -8.69
CA MET A 100 -0.82 -6.71 -7.42
C MET A 100 -1.35 -8.15 -7.57
N LEU A 101 -0.99 -8.83 -8.66
CA LEU A 101 -1.45 -10.19 -8.97
C LEU A 101 -0.48 -11.28 -8.51
N MET A 102 0.72 -10.91 -8.05
CA MET A 102 1.74 -11.84 -7.60
C MET A 102 2.16 -11.57 -6.16
N VAL A 103 2.71 -12.60 -5.52
CA VAL A 103 3.28 -12.52 -4.17
C VAL A 103 4.78 -12.69 -4.28
N VAL A 104 5.51 -11.77 -3.67
CA VAL A 104 6.97 -11.76 -3.65
C VAL A 104 7.45 -11.77 -2.20
N PRO A 105 8.50 -12.56 -1.86
CA PRO A 105 9.13 -12.47 -0.55
C PRO A 105 9.79 -11.09 -0.34
N GLY A 106 9.79 -10.63 0.91
CA GLY A 106 10.50 -9.41 1.28
C GLY A 106 12.01 -9.61 1.27
N ALA A 107 12.77 -8.58 0.91
CA ALA A 107 14.22 -8.62 0.91
C ALA A 107 14.76 -8.97 2.31
N GLY A 108 15.65 -9.97 2.39
CA GLY A 108 16.21 -10.47 3.65
C GLY A 108 15.39 -11.54 4.38
N CYS A 109 14.20 -11.90 3.88
CA CYS A 109 13.43 -13.03 4.39
C CYS A 109 13.89 -14.33 3.71
N GLN A 110 14.86 -15.03 4.31
CA GLN A 110 15.19 -16.40 3.89
C GLN A 110 13.94 -17.29 4.06
N THR A 111 13.37 -17.77 2.95
CA THR A 111 12.44 -18.91 3.00
C THR A 111 13.21 -20.15 3.42
N THR A 112 13.44 -20.32 4.73
CA THR A 112 13.64 -21.66 5.29
C THR A 112 12.41 -22.47 4.92
N GLY A 113 12.60 -23.60 4.24
CA GLY A 113 11.57 -24.43 3.62
C GLY A 113 10.58 -25.09 4.59
N ASP A 114 9.92 -24.30 5.43
CA ASP A 114 8.80 -24.70 6.26
C ASP A 114 7.53 -23.99 5.75
N SER A 115 6.58 -24.80 5.27
CA SER A 115 5.34 -24.38 4.62
C SER A 115 4.33 -23.72 5.56
N ARG A 116 4.74 -23.30 6.77
CA ARG A 116 3.83 -22.86 7.84
C ARG A 116 4.12 -21.50 8.48
N SER A 117 5.19 -20.80 8.11
CA SER A 117 5.43 -19.42 8.57
C SER A 117 5.33 -18.46 7.40
N LEU A 118 4.17 -17.85 7.19
CA LEU A 118 3.99 -16.81 6.18
C LEU A 118 4.56 -15.47 6.69
N PRO A 119 5.65 -14.93 6.12
CA PRO A 119 6.02 -13.56 6.38
C PRO A 119 5.02 -12.64 5.68
N SER A 120 4.79 -11.45 6.24
CA SER A 120 3.91 -10.43 5.68
C SER A 120 4.25 -10.16 4.21
N ARG A 121 3.31 -10.53 3.34
CA ARG A 121 3.43 -10.47 1.88
C ARG A 121 3.21 -9.04 1.41
N TYR A 122 4.17 -8.51 0.67
CA TYR A 122 4.19 -7.12 0.26
C TYR A 122 3.98 -7.01 -1.28
N PHE A 123 3.59 -5.84 -1.81
CA PHE A 123 3.28 -5.57 -3.23
C PHE A 123 3.94 -4.25 -3.71
N LYS A 124 4.08 -4.07 -5.03
CA LYS A 124 4.70 -2.91 -5.70
C LYS A 124 3.63 -2.06 -6.42
N ASN A 125 3.79 -0.74 -6.50
CA ASN A 125 2.88 0.16 -7.22
C ASN A 125 3.61 0.79 -8.43
N PRO A 126 2.99 0.86 -9.61
CA PRO A 126 3.61 1.40 -10.82
C PRO A 126 3.74 2.93 -10.89
N ASP A 127 3.02 3.73 -10.11
CA ASP A 127 2.87 5.17 -10.42
C ASP A 127 3.70 6.11 -9.52
N SER A 128 5.03 6.07 -9.69
CA SER A 128 5.95 7.10 -9.20
C SER A 128 6.82 7.71 -10.28
N GLY A 129 6.17 8.14 -11.36
CA GLY A 129 6.70 8.96 -12.44
C GLY A 129 5.59 9.80 -13.06
#